data_AF-A0A0G1BNL8-F1
#
_entry.id   AF-A0A0G1BNL8-F1
#
_cell.length_a   1.000
_cell.length_b   1.000
_cell.length_c   1.000
_cell.angle_alpha   90.00
_cell.angle_beta   90.00
_cell.angle_gamma   90.00
#
_symmetry.space_group_name_H-M   'P 1'
#
loop_
_entity.id
_entity.type
_entity.pdbx_description
1 polymer ?
#
loop_
_entity_poly.entity_id
_entity_poly.type
_entity_poly.pdbx_seq_one_letter_code
_entity_poly.pdbx_strand_id
1 'polypeptide(L)'
;MEENNATTMDSGVETISAKPKKNIRGNKKLRLGIIIFLLAVVAVLFVIWEKARIALAVAFIALLAALGMEVSNNDWDLQKLIQTKSFEESKVTRDESGNVLFDMFGNTTTDSTKGKASNDYNCDDFSTQPDAQNFYEKVGGLGNDVNRLDGDKDGEACESLPVGR
;
A
#
# COMPACT_ATOMS: atom_id res chain seq x y z
N MET A 1 -58.90 38.25 -0.94
CA MET A 1 -58.25 39.51 -0.56
C MET A 1 -57.94 39.33 0.91
N GLU A 2 -56.77 38.87 1.35
CA GLU A 2 -55.40 38.95 0.85
C GLU A 2 -54.66 37.64 1.20
N GLU A 3 -53.74 37.18 0.35
CA GLU A 3 -52.75 36.16 0.71
C GLU A 3 -51.47 36.88 1.18
N ASN A 4 -50.97 36.50 2.35
CA ASN A 4 -49.77 37.09 2.95
C ASN A 4 -48.59 36.11 2.84
N ASN A 5 -47.77 36.37 1.82
CA ASN A 5 -46.31 36.49 1.85
C ASN A 5 -45.50 35.61 2.83
N ALA A 6 -44.78 34.64 2.28
CA ALA A 6 -43.51 34.19 2.83
C ALA A 6 -42.52 33.93 1.68
N THR A 7 -41.68 34.93 1.45
CA THR A 7 -40.46 34.97 0.63
C THR A 7 -39.64 33.68 0.70
N THR A 8 -39.57 32.94 -0.41
CA THR A 8 -38.54 31.92 -0.65
C THR A 8 -37.29 32.61 -1.19
N MET A 9 -36.22 32.65 -0.38
CA MET A 9 -34.91 33.08 -0.83
C MET A 9 -34.26 31.96 -1.64
N ASP A 10 -34.19 32.19 -2.95
CA ASP A 10 -33.42 31.44 -3.93
C ASP A 10 -31.93 31.76 -3.72
N SER A 11 -31.23 30.91 -2.98
CA SER A 11 -29.78 30.93 -2.92
C SER A 11 -29.25 29.99 -4.01
N GLY A 12 -28.93 30.59 -5.16
CA GLY A 12 -28.16 29.95 -6.21
C GLY A 12 -26.82 29.45 -5.67
N VAL A 13 -26.70 28.13 -5.51
CA VAL A 13 -25.41 27.46 -5.33
C VAL A 13 -24.87 27.22 -6.74
N GLU A 14 -23.97 28.10 -7.18
CA GLU A 14 -23.08 27.80 -8.30
C GLU A 14 -22.27 26.56 -7.95
N THR A 15 -22.67 25.41 -8.51
CA THR A 15 -21.85 24.20 -8.50
C THR A 15 -20.61 24.46 -9.35
N ILE A 16 -19.53 24.94 -8.72
CA ILE A 16 -18.20 24.89 -9.32
C ILE A 16 -17.89 23.40 -9.50
N SER A 17 -18.12 22.92 -10.72
CA SER A 17 -17.71 21.61 -11.20
C SER A 17 -16.19 21.53 -11.09
N ALA A 18 -15.70 21.07 -9.94
CA ALA A 18 -14.32 20.68 -9.78
C ALA A 18 -14.09 19.54 -10.78
N LYS A 19 -13.42 19.84 -11.90
CA LYS A 19 -12.95 18.82 -12.85
C LYS A 19 -12.32 17.69 -12.03
N PRO A 20 -12.69 16.42 -12.26
CA PRO A 20 -12.08 15.32 -11.55
C PRO A 20 -10.57 15.41 -11.79
N LYS A 21 -9.82 15.66 -10.72
CA LYS A 21 -8.36 15.69 -10.75
C LYS A 21 -7.95 14.30 -11.17
N LYS A 22 -7.69 14.11 -12.47
CA LYS A 22 -7.27 12.83 -13.02
C LYS A 22 -6.03 12.45 -12.24
N ASN A 23 -6.14 11.46 -11.38
CA ASN A 23 -5.00 10.91 -10.66
C ASN A 23 -4.03 10.44 -11.74
N ILE A 24 -3.00 11.23 -12.01
CA ILE A 24 -1.90 10.86 -12.89
C ILE A 24 -1.12 9.82 -12.08
N ARG A 25 -1.65 8.60 -12.03
CA ARG A 25 -0.93 7.43 -11.60
C ARG A 25 0.19 7.27 -12.62
N GLY A 26 1.35 7.87 -12.31
CA GLY A 26 2.47 7.93 -13.24
C GLY A 26 2.84 6.52 -13.67
N ASN A 27 2.86 6.28 -14.98
CA ASN A 27 3.31 5.02 -15.56
C ASN A 27 4.74 4.74 -15.08
N LYS A 28 5.03 3.51 -14.63
CA LYS A 28 6.39 3.10 -14.24
C LYS A 28 7.42 3.47 -15.31
N LYS A 29 7.08 3.26 -16.60
CA LYS A 29 7.95 3.63 -17.73
C LYS A 29 8.22 5.12 -17.81
N LEU A 30 7.24 5.95 -17.45
CA LEU A 30 7.38 7.41 -17.41
C LEU A 30 8.26 7.85 -16.22
N ARG A 31 8.06 7.29 -15.02
CA ARG A 31 8.89 7.58 -13.84
C ARG A 31 10.35 7.22 -14.09
N LEU A 32 10.58 6.01 -14.60
CA LEU A 32 11.92 5.55 -14.98
C LEU A 32 12.54 6.47 -16.05
N GLY A 33 11.77 6.83 -17.07
CA GLY A 33 12.22 7.76 -18.11
C GLY A 33 12.61 9.14 -17.56
N ILE A 34 11.84 9.67 -16.61
CA ILE A 34 12.15 10.95 -15.92
C ILE A 34 13.44 10.81 -15.10
N ILE A 35 13.61 9.75 -14.31
CA ILE A 35 14.81 9.57 -13.48
C ILE A 35 16.07 9.46 -14.36
N ILE A 36 16.01 8.69 -15.45
CA ILE A 36 17.14 8.56 -16.40
C ILE A 36 17.46 9.92 -17.04
N PHE A 37 16.44 10.67 -17.46
CA PHE A 37 16.63 12.01 -18.00
C PHE A 37 17.28 12.96 -17.00
N LEU A 38 16.82 12.96 -15.73
CA LEU A 38 17.40 13.78 -14.66
C LEU A 38 18.86 13.41 -14.38
N LEU A 39 19.20 12.12 -14.36
CA LEU A 39 20.59 11.67 -14.20
C LEU A 39 21.48 12.19 -15.34
N ALA A 40 21.00 12.14 -16.58
CA ALA A 40 21.73 12.67 -17.74
C ALA A 40 21.94 14.20 -17.63
N VAL A 41 20.91 14.95 -17.24
CA VAL A 41 21.00 16.40 -17.03
C VAL A 41 22.01 16.73 -15.92
N VAL A 42 21.93 16.03 -14.77
CA VAL A 42 22.87 16.22 -13.65
C VAL A 42 24.30 15.88 -14.07
N ALA A 43 24.51 14.81 -14.84
CA ALA A 43 25.83 14.45 -15.36
C ALA A 43 26.40 15.52 -16.30
N VAL A 44 25.58 16.10 -17.19
CA VAL A 44 25.98 17.20 -18.07
C VAL A 44 26.32 18.45 -17.26
N LEU A 45 25.48 18.83 -16.29
CA LEU A 45 25.73 19.97 -15.41
C LEU A 45 26.99 19.79 -14.56
N PHE A 46 27.32 18.56 -14.16
CA PHE A 46 28.51 18.25 -13.37
C PHE A 46 29.81 18.54 -14.14
N VAL A 47 29.80 18.33 -15.46
CA VAL A 47 30.92 18.66 -16.35
C VAL A 47 31.01 20.18 -16.57
N ILE A 48 29.89 20.85 -16.75
CA ILE A 48 29.84 22.29 -17.11
C ILE A 48 30.01 23.21 -15.89
N TRP A 49 29.59 22.79 -14.71
CA TRP A 49 29.42 23.67 -13.55
C TRP A 49 30.25 23.23 -12.33
N GLU A 50 31.56 23.50 -12.39
CA GLU A 50 32.55 23.04 -11.40
C GLU A 50 32.24 23.47 -9.96
N LYS A 51 31.70 24.69 -9.78
CA LYS A 51 31.35 25.25 -8.48
C LYS A 51 30.19 24.53 -7.80
N ALA A 52 29.33 23.86 -8.58
CA ALA A 52 28.18 23.12 -8.09
C ALA A 52 28.46 21.61 -7.95
N ARG A 53 29.67 21.11 -8.28
CA ARG A 53 29.99 19.68 -8.33
C ARG A 53 29.64 18.91 -7.06
N ILE A 54 29.92 19.47 -5.89
CA ILE A 54 29.60 18.79 -4.61
C ILE A 54 28.09 18.60 -4.46
N ALA A 55 27.30 19.64 -4.73
CA ALA A 55 25.84 19.56 -4.66
C ALA A 55 25.27 18.61 -5.73
N LEU A 56 25.84 18.64 -6.95
CA LEU A 56 25.45 17.75 -8.04
C LEU A 56 25.81 16.29 -7.77
N ALA A 57 26.93 16.01 -7.09
CA ALA A 57 27.31 14.66 -6.68
C ALA A 57 26.31 14.08 -5.65
N VAL A 58 25.90 14.88 -4.66
CA VAL A 58 24.86 14.48 -3.70
C VAL A 58 23.53 14.21 -4.41
N ALA A 59 23.12 15.11 -5.30
CA ALA A 59 21.91 14.94 -6.09
C ALA A 59 21.98 13.68 -6.98
N PHE A 60 23.13 13.41 -7.59
CA PHE A 60 23.35 12.22 -8.41
C PHE A 60 23.23 10.93 -7.59
N ILE A 61 23.86 10.87 -6.40
CA ILE A 61 23.74 9.72 -5.49
C ILE A 61 22.28 9.51 -5.07
N ALA A 62 21.56 10.58 -4.73
CA ALA A 62 20.14 10.50 -4.37
C ALA A 62 19.28 9.99 -5.54
N LEU A 63 19.53 10.46 -6.76
CA LEU A 63 18.85 10.00 -7.97
C LEU A 63 19.18 8.54 -8.31
N LEU A 64 20.42 8.08 -8.07
CA LEU A 64 20.79 6.67 -8.22
C LEU A 64 20.07 5.78 -7.20
N ALA A 65 19.95 6.22 -5.94
CA ALA A 65 19.17 5.49 -4.94
C ALA A 65 17.69 5.41 -5.36
N ALA A 66 17.12 6.50 -5.85
CA ALA A 66 15.76 6.53 -6.39
C ALA A 66 15.61 5.61 -7.62
N LEU A 67 16.59 5.59 -8.52
CA LEU A 67 16.61 4.69 -9.67
C LEU A 67 16.63 3.21 -9.22
N GLY A 68 17.45 2.87 -8.22
CA GLY A 68 17.52 1.52 -7.66
C GLY A 68 16.18 1.05 -7.11
N MET A 69 15.48 1.92 -6.37
CA MET A 69 14.13 1.64 -5.88
C MET A 69 13.10 1.49 -7.01
N GLU A 70 13.13 2.34 -8.04
CA GLU A 70 12.18 2.26 -9.16
C GLU A 70 12.40 1.02 -10.06
N VAL A 71 13.66 0.61 -10.27
CA VAL A 71 14.00 -0.57 -11.10
C VAL A 71 13.64 -1.86 -10.38
N SER A 72 14.00 -1.96 -9.10
CA SER A 72 13.94 -3.22 -8.35
C SER A 72 12.54 -3.78 -8.15
N ASN A 73 11.48 -2.98 -8.35
CA ASN A 73 10.07 -3.43 -8.25
C ASN A 73 9.73 -4.13 -6.93
N ASN A 74 10.58 -4.00 -5.92
CA ASN A 74 10.45 -4.70 -4.66
C ASN A 74 9.71 -3.80 -3.68
N ASP A 75 8.73 -4.37 -3.00
CA ASP A 75 8.11 -3.75 -1.83
C ASP A 75 8.90 -4.27 -0.62
N TRP A 76 9.59 -3.38 0.07
CA TRP A 76 10.38 -3.73 1.25
C TRP A 76 9.58 -3.39 2.48
N ASP A 77 9.24 -4.41 3.25
CA ASP A 77 8.57 -4.24 4.53
C ASP A 77 9.55 -3.65 5.55
N LEU A 78 9.40 -2.34 5.79
CA LEU A 78 10.23 -1.57 6.73
C LEU A 78 10.13 -2.10 8.15
N GLN A 79 8.98 -2.63 8.57
CA GLN A 79 8.78 -3.18 9.90
C GLN A 79 9.55 -4.48 10.05
N LYS A 80 9.47 -5.38 9.07
CA LYS A 80 10.28 -6.61 9.03
C LYS A 80 11.77 -6.31 8.95
N LEU A 81 12.19 -5.32 8.18
CA LEU A 81 13.60 -4.91 8.07
C LEU A 81 14.13 -4.42 9.43
N ILE A 82 13.35 -3.63 10.17
CA ILE A 82 13.77 -3.10 11.48
C ILE A 82 13.88 -4.23 12.52
N GLN A 83 12.95 -5.18 12.51
CA GLN A 83 12.94 -6.30 13.46
C GLN A 83 14.06 -7.30 13.20
N THR A 84 14.25 -7.69 11.94
CA THR A 84 15.14 -8.79 11.54
C THR A 84 16.53 -8.31 11.12
N LYS A 85 16.66 -7.03 10.75
CA LYS A 85 17.84 -6.44 10.11
C LYS A 85 18.26 -7.18 8.82
N SER A 86 17.33 -7.92 8.20
CA SER A 86 17.56 -8.75 7.01
C SER A 86 16.76 -8.22 5.81
N PHE A 87 17.46 -7.92 4.72
CA PHE A 87 16.86 -7.48 3.46
C PHE A 87 16.16 -8.62 2.70
N GLU A 88 16.56 -9.88 2.92
CA GLU A 88 15.92 -11.02 2.25
C GLU A 88 14.57 -11.35 2.90
N GLU A 89 14.48 -11.27 4.23
CA GLU A 89 13.24 -11.54 4.97
C GLU A 89 12.20 -10.42 4.87
N SER A 90 12.62 -9.21 4.51
CA SER A 90 11.73 -8.04 4.34
C SER A 90 11.21 -7.88 2.92
N LYS A 91 11.56 -8.79 2.00
CA LYS A 91 11.05 -8.75 0.63
C LYS A 91 9.60 -9.23 0.58
N VAL A 92 8.67 -8.31 0.31
CA VAL A 92 7.27 -8.63 0.06
C VAL A 92 7.08 -8.85 -1.44
N THR A 93 6.67 -10.06 -1.80
CA THR A 93 6.42 -10.43 -3.20
C THR A 93 4.92 -10.39 -3.46
N ARG A 94 4.54 -9.90 -4.65
CA ARG A 94 3.15 -9.81 -5.11
C ARG A 94 2.89 -10.84 -6.21
N ASP A 95 1.65 -11.30 -6.32
CA ASP A 95 1.21 -12.14 -7.43
C ASP A 95 1.16 -11.37 -8.77
N GLU A 96 0.77 -12.04 -9.85
CA GLU A 96 0.64 -11.43 -11.18
C GLU A 96 -0.39 -10.29 -11.23
N SER A 97 -1.33 -10.27 -10.28
CA SER A 97 -2.36 -9.23 -10.14
C SER A 97 -1.91 -8.07 -9.24
N GLY A 98 -0.75 -8.18 -8.60
CA GLY A 98 -0.20 -7.17 -7.69
C GLY A 98 -0.69 -7.28 -6.25
N ASN A 99 -1.35 -8.39 -5.87
CA ASN A 99 -1.80 -8.63 -4.50
C ASN A 99 -0.71 -9.28 -3.67
N VAL A 100 -0.64 -8.92 -2.39
CA VAL A 100 0.18 -9.64 -1.41
C VAL A 100 -0.64 -10.83 -0.93
N LEU A 101 -0.15 -12.04 -1.16
CA LEU A 101 -0.80 -13.25 -0.69
C LEU A 101 -0.29 -13.58 0.70
N PHE A 102 -1.20 -14.00 1.57
CA PHE A 102 -0.89 -14.49 2.91
C PHE A 102 -1.15 -15.98 2.94
N ASP A 103 -0.42 -16.74 3.75
CA ASP A 103 -0.75 -18.13 4.06
C ASP A 103 -1.78 -18.18 5.21
N MET A 104 -2.25 -19.38 5.56
CA MET A 104 -3.17 -19.58 6.69
C MET A 104 -2.60 -19.14 8.06
N PHE A 105 -1.29 -18.85 8.15
CA PHE A 105 -0.65 -18.38 9.37
C PHE A 105 -0.39 -16.87 9.34
N GLY A 106 -0.89 -16.15 8.32
CA GLY A 106 -0.75 -14.70 8.17
C GLY A 106 0.64 -14.27 7.71
N ASN A 107 1.47 -15.18 7.17
CA ASN A 107 2.76 -14.82 6.58
C ASN A 107 2.62 -14.61 5.08
N THR A 108 3.38 -13.67 4.53
CA THR A 108 3.39 -13.46 3.07
C THR A 108 3.92 -14.69 2.33
N THR A 109 3.20 -15.12 1.31
CA THR A 109 3.58 -16.23 0.42
C THR A 109 3.54 -15.81 -1.05
N THR A 110 4.29 -16.52 -1.88
CA THR A 110 4.23 -16.40 -3.36
C THR A 110 3.45 -17.53 -4.01
N ASP A 111 3.08 -18.55 -3.23
CA ASP A 111 2.37 -19.73 -3.70
C ASP A 111 0.87 -19.48 -3.65
N SER A 112 0.29 -19.14 -4.80
CA SER A 112 -1.16 -18.95 -4.97
C SER A 112 -2.02 -20.17 -4.63
N THR A 113 -1.43 -21.36 -4.50
CA THR A 113 -2.14 -22.57 -4.08
C THR A 113 -2.22 -22.70 -2.55
N LYS A 114 -1.39 -21.97 -1.81
CA LYS A 114 -1.28 -22.03 -0.35
C LYS A 114 -1.69 -20.72 0.34
N GLY A 115 -1.95 -19.68 -0.45
CA GLY A 115 -2.28 -18.38 0.08
C GLY A 115 -3.28 -17.61 -0.76
N LYS A 116 -4.02 -16.74 -0.07
CA LYS A 116 -5.03 -15.85 -0.67
C LYS A 116 -4.70 -14.40 -0.34
N ALA A 117 -5.39 -13.46 -0.97
CA ALA A 117 -5.29 -12.07 -0.55
C ALA A 117 -5.80 -11.91 0.90
N SER A 118 -5.27 -10.93 1.62
CA SER A 118 -5.60 -10.68 3.02
C SER A 118 -7.08 -10.46 3.31
N ASN A 119 -7.91 -10.20 2.29
CA ASN A 119 -9.34 -9.92 2.39
C ASN A 119 -10.22 -11.07 1.87
N ASP A 120 -9.61 -12.21 1.53
CA ASP A 120 -10.28 -13.37 0.93
C ASP A 120 -10.35 -14.57 1.92
N TYR A 121 -10.02 -14.34 3.18
CA TYR A 121 -10.05 -15.36 4.23
C TYR A 121 -11.39 -15.37 4.95
N ASN A 122 -11.85 -16.55 5.35
CA ASN A 122 -13.04 -16.74 6.19
C ASN A 122 -12.78 -17.80 7.28
N CYS A 123 -13.74 -18.00 8.19
CA CYS A 123 -13.59 -18.99 9.26
C CYS A 123 -13.47 -20.44 8.76
N ASP A 124 -13.98 -20.77 7.57
CA ASP A 124 -13.88 -22.11 6.99
C ASP A 124 -12.46 -22.44 6.49
N ASP A 125 -11.60 -21.41 6.34
CA ASP A 125 -10.20 -21.58 5.96
C ASP A 125 -9.31 -22.08 7.11
N PHE A 126 -9.82 -22.09 8.34
CA PHE A 126 -9.08 -22.47 9.54
C PHE A 126 -9.66 -23.72 10.19
N SER A 127 -8.78 -24.60 10.67
CA SER A 127 -9.20 -25.81 11.37
C SER A 127 -9.47 -25.57 12.86
N THR A 128 -8.83 -24.56 13.45
CA THR A 128 -8.96 -24.24 14.88
C THR A 128 -9.10 -22.74 15.12
N GLN A 129 -9.74 -22.37 16.22
CA GLN A 129 -9.91 -20.99 16.64
C GLN A 129 -8.55 -20.28 16.86
N PRO A 130 -7.53 -20.90 17.49
CA PRO A 130 -6.21 -20.28 17.65
C PRO A 130 -5.50 -19.97 16.32
N ASP A 131 -5.67 -20.80 15.30
CA ASP A 131 -5.10 -20.53 13.97
C ASP A 131 -5.76 -19.31 13.33
N ALA A 132 -7.09 -19.23 13.40
CA ALA A 132 -7.86 -18.09 12.92
C ALA A 132 -7.50 -16.81 13.68
N GLN A 133 -7.36 -16.88 15.01
CA GLN A 133 -6.96 -15.77 15.87
C GLN A 133 -5.59 -15.22 15.50
N ASN A 134 -4.60 -16.11 15.32
CA ASN A 134 -3.25 -15.70 14.94
C ASN A 134 -3.21 -15.01 13.57
N PHE A 135 -3.98 -15.55 12.61
CA PHE A 135 -4.14 -14.89 11.31
C PHE A 135 -4.79 -13.51 11.47
N TYR A 136 -5.91 -13.42 12.18
CA TYR A 136 -6.66 -12.19 12.44
C TYR A 136 -5.76 -11.09 13.01
N GLU A 137 -5.01 -11.39 14.08
CA GLU A 137 -4.11 -10.45 14.73
C GLU A 137 -2.98 -9.96 13.81
N LYS A 138 -2.45 -10.83 12.95
CA LYS A 138 -1.37 -10.48 12.03
C LYS A 138 -1.80 -9.59 10.88
N VAL A 139 -3.00 -9.79 10.34
CA VAL A 139 -3.45 -9.09 9.13
C VAL A 139 -4.24 -7.80 9.42
N GLY A 140 -4.67 -7.58 10.66
CA GLY A 140 -5.29 -6.31 11.04
C GLY A 140 -5.96 -6.27 12.42
N GLY A 141 -6.46 -7.40 12.90
CA GLY A 141 -7.19 -7.53 14.16
C GLY A 141 -8.39 -6.58 14.26
N LEU A 142 -8.73 -6.19 15.50
CA LEU A 142 -9.84 -5.26 15.81
C LEU A 142 -9.77 -3.93 15.07
N GLY A 143 -8.56 -3.46 14.75
CA GLY A 143 -8.35 -2.21 14.04
C GLY A 143 -8.66 -2.28 12.55
N ASN A 144 -8.66 -3.49 11.96
CA ASN A 144 -8.82 -3.70 10.53
C ASN A 144 -9.29 -5.14 10.19
N ASP A 145 -10.50 -5.50 10.62
CA ASP A 145 -11.12 -6.79 10.29
C ASP A 145 -11.74 -6.79 8.89
N VAL A 146 -10.89 -6.86 7.87
CA VAL A 146 -11.33 -6.87 6.47
C VAL A 146 -12.06 -8.17 6.11
N ASN A 147 -11.67 -9.27 6.75
CA ASN A 147 -12.21 -10.61 6.51
C ASN A 147 -13.51 -10.90 7.27
N ARG A 148 -13.86 -10.05 8.24
CA ARG A 148 -15.00 -10.25 9.13
C ARG A 148 -14.89 -11.57 9.91
N LEU A 149 -13.67 -11.90 10.34
CA LEU A 149 -13.42 -13.10 11.16
C LEU A 149 -13.96 -12.91 12.57
N ASP A 150 -14.04 -11.67 13.04
CA ASP A 150 -14.58 -11.26 14.34
C ASP A 150 -15.88 -10.49 14.09
N GLY A 151 -16.98 -11.24 14.05
CA GLY A 151 -18.28 -10.74 13.57
C GLY A 151 -18.94 -9.75 14.52
N ASP A 152 -18.75 -9.93 15.81
CA ASP A 152 -19.31 -9.13 16.90
C ASP A 152 -18.31 -8.12 17.49
N LYS A 153 -17.04 -8.21 17.07
CA LYS A 153 -15.96 -7.22 17.29
C LYS A 153 -15.50 -7.15 18.73
N ASP A 154 -15.42 -8.29 19.39
CA ASP A 154 -14.95 -8.39 20.76
C ASP A 154 -13.43 -8.67 20.86
N GLY A 155 -12.80 -9.00 19.73
CA GLY A 155 -11.38 -9.32 19.60
C GLY A 155 -11.10 -10.81 19.41
N GLU A 156 -12.11 -11.66 19.46
CA GLU A 156 -11.99 -13.10 19.29
C GLU A 156 -12.50 -13.51 17.90
N ALA A 157 -11.57 -13.93 17.03
CA ALA A 157 -11.91 -14.37 15.69
C ALA A 157 -12.45 -15.80 15.70
N CYS A 158 -13.50 -16.04 14.91
CA CYS A 158 -14.04 -17.35 14.58
C CYS A 158 -14.30 -18.24 15.81
N GLU A 159 -14.92 -17.72 16.86
CA GLU A 159 -15.24 -18.42 18.12
C GLU A 159 -15.99 -19.75 17.94
N SER A 160 -16.69 -19.93 16.81
CA SER A 160 -17.37 -21.18 16.48
C SER A 160 -16.44 -22.35 16.17
N LEU A 161 -15.15 -22.09 15.91
CA LEU A 161 -14.15 -23.12 15.61
C LEU A 161 -13.67 -23.82 16.90
N PRO A 162 -13.23 -25.08 16.81
CA PRO A 162 -12.67 -25.77 17.96
C PRO A 162 -11.37 -25.12 18.43
N VAL A 163 -11.16 -25.03 19.74
CA VAL A 163 -9.96 -24.43 20.36
C VAL A 163 -8.67 -25.27 20.24
N GLY A 164 -8.71 -26.41 19.53
CA GLY A 164 -7.64 -27.40 19.54
C GLY A 164 -7.58 -28.14 20.88
N ARG A 165 -7.02 -29.36 20.90
CA ARG A 165 -6.88 -30.18 22.12
C ARG A 165 -5.42 -30.40 22.45
#